data_AF-A0A699ZC55-F1
#
_entry.id   AF-A0A699ZC55-F1
#
_cell.length_a   1.000
_cell.length_b   1.000
_cell.length_c   1.000
_cell.angle_alpha   90.00
_cell.angle_beta   90.00
_cell.angle_gamma   90.00
#
_symmetry.space_group_name_H-M   'P 1'
#
loop_
_entity.id
_entity.type
_entity.pdbx_description
1 polymer ?
#
loop_
_entity_poly.entity_id
_entity_poly.type
_entity_poly.pdbx_seq_one_letter_code
_entity_poly.pdbx_strand_id
1 'polypeptide(L)'
;MAEAGIDGGGLFKDFMEGLMRDGFGGDSGLFVTNSQRELYPAPSAAFSPVTRMLLRFLGAMLGKALWEGLLLELPLARFFLKSMLTADNLEEYIARVADFRLNVELQRAVEAFMQGFHDLIDPEWVVMFNEHEMQTLISGRVDSAGQGLDLEDMRAHTHYQ
;
A
#
# COMPACT_ATOMS: atom_id res chain seq x y z
N MET A 1 -3.81 -0.07 -46.18
CA MET A 1 -4.20 0.36 -44.83
C MET A 1 -2.97 0.24 -43.96
N ALA A 2 -2.57 1.31 -43.27
CA ALA A 2 -1.43 1.28 -42.37
C ALA A 2 -1.97 1.34 -40.93
N GLU A 3 -1.93 0.22 -40.22
CA GLU A 3 -2.03 0.23 -38.76
C GLU A 3 -0.70 0.76 -38.23
N ALA A 4 -0.66 2.06 -37.94
CA ALA A 4 0.40 2.62 -37.12
C ALA A 4 0.24 2.02 -35.72
N GLY A 5 1.17 1.17 -35.31
CA GLY A 5 1.21 0.65 -33.95
C GLY A 5 1.25 1.83 -32.97
N ILE A 6 0.17 1.99 -32.21
CA ILE A 6 -0.03 3.14 -31.33
C ILE A 6 0.85 2.95 -30.10
N ASP A 7 2.07 3.51 -30.14
CA ASP A 7 2.86 3.76 -28.94
C ASP A 7 2.23 4.91 -28.15
N GLY A 8 1.13 4.60 -27.46
CA GLY A 8 0.42 5.54 -26.61
C GLY A 8 1.20 5.93 -25.36
N GLY A 9 2.20 5.13 -24.97
CA GLY A 9 3.01 5.36 -23.78
C GLY A 9 3.90 6.59 -23.92
N GLY A 10 4.62 6.71 -25.04
CA GLY A 10 5.50 7.86 -25.32
C GLY A 10 4.74 9.19 -25.36
N LEU A 11 3.70 9.28 -26.21
CA LEU A 11 2.92 10.52 -26.37
C LEU A 11 2.20 10.95 -25.09
N PHE A 12 1.67 10.00 -24.31
CA PHE A 12 1.05 10.32 -23.03
C PHE A 12 2.09 10.81 -22.02
N LYS A 13 3.25 10.16 -21.94
CA LYS A 13 4.34 10.59 -21.05
C LYS A 13 4.82 12.00 -21.39
N ASP A 14 5.10 12.31 -22.66
CA ASP A 14 5.59 13.63 -23.09
C ASP A 14 4.56 14.73 -22.80
N PHE A 15 3.27 14.44 -23.00
CA PHE A 15 2.17 15.34 -22.62
C PHE A 15 2.13 15.57 -21.11
N MET A 16 2.28 14.51 -20.30
CA MET A 16 2.28 14.61 -18.84
C MET A 16 3.48 15.39 -18.31
N GLU A 17 4.70 15.12 -18.79
CA GLU A 17 5.89 15.88 -18.42
C GLU A 17 5.76 17.36 -18.78
N GLY A 18 5.22 17.66 -19.98
CA GLY A 18 4.92 19.02 -20.40
C GLY A 18 3.92 19.73 -19.50
N LEU A 19 2.78 19.09 -19.24
CA LEU A 19 1.72 19.64 -18.38
C LEU A 19 2.19 19.87 -16.95
N MET A 20 3.00 18.96 -16.40
CA MET A 20 3.53 19.10 -15.03
C MET A 20 4.54 20.24 -14.94
N ARG A 21 5.46 20.36 -15.90
CA ARG A 21 6.41 21.49 -15.97
C ARG A 21 5.68 22.83 -16.06
N ASP A 22 4.70 22.94 -16.95
CA ASP A 22 4.03 24.22 -17.23
C ASP A 22 3.03 24.59 -16.10
N GLY A 23 2.37 23.58 -15.50
CA GLY A 23 1.39 23.78 -14.42
C GLY A 23 1.99 24.00 -13.03
N PHE A 24 3.13 23.37 -12.73
CA PHE A 24 3.85 23.54 -11.46
C PHE A 24 4.97 24.61 -11.57
N GLY A 25 5.22 25.15 -12.76
CA GLY A 25 6.12 26.28 -12.97
C GLY A 25 5.63 27.56 -12.27
N GLY A 26 6.58 28.39 -11.81
CA GLY A 26 6.30 29.60 -11.04
C GLY A 26 5.48 30.66 -11.81
N ASP A 27 5.56 30.66 -13.14
CA ASP A 27 4.85 31.61 -14.01
C ASP A 27 3.33 31.39 -14.03
N SER A 28 2.86 30.21 -13.61
CA SER A 28 1.42 29.90 -13.52
C SER A 28 0.71 30.64 -12.37
N GLY A 29 1.46 31.10 -11.36
CA GLY A 29 0.92 31.61 -10.11
C GLY A 29 0.17 30.57 -9.25
N LEU A 30 0.13 29.30 -9.66
CA LEU A 30 -0.53 28.20 -8.94
C LEU A 30 0.38 27.57 -7.89
N PHE A 31 1.68 27.54 -8.16
CA PHE A 31 2.72 27.00 -7.28
C PHE A 31 3.81 28.04 -7.03
N VAL A 32 4.45 27.96 -5.87
CA VAL A 32 5.61 28.77 -5.47
C VAL A 32 6.68 27.87 -4.87
N THR A 33 7.92 28.35 -4.86
CA THR A 33 9.06 27.66 -4.26
C THR A 33 9.44 28.25 -2.90
N ASN A 34 9.87 27.40 -1.97
CA ASN A 34 10.54 27.87 -0.75
C ASN A 34 12.03 28.18 -1.01
N SER A 35 12.77 28.55 0.05
CA SER A 35 14.21 28.83 -0.03
C SER A 35 15.07 27.62 -0.47
N GLN A 36 14.53 26.39 -0.41
CA GLN A 36 15.17 25.16 -0.85
C GLN A 36 14.77 24.76 -2.28
N ARG A 37 14.00 25.61 -2.98
CA ARG A 37 13.40 25.34 -4.31
C ARG A 37 12.32 24.25 -4.32
N GLU A 38 11.78 23.87 -3.17
CA GLU A 38 10.68 22.91 -3.10
C GLU A 38 9.34 23.59 -3.43
N LEU A 39 8.51 22.94 -4.25
CA LEU A 39 7.24 23.42 -4.77
C LEU A 39 6.06 23.14 -3.82
N TYR A 40 5.18 24.13 -3.65
CA TYR A 40 3.91 23.99 -2.94
C TYR A 40 2.84 24.94 -3.52
N PRO A 41 1.53 24.65 -3.35
CA PRO A 41 0.47 25.49 -3.86
C PRO A 41 0.54 26.91 -3.27
N ALA A 42 0.43 27.91 -4.14
CA ALA A 42 0.42 29.31 -3.73
C ALA A 42 -0.83 29.61 -2.88
N PRO A 43 -0.71 30.19 -1.67
CA PRO A 43 -1.88 30.54 -0.85
C PRO A 43 -2.86 31.47 -1.58
N SER A 44 -2.34 32.34 -2.45
CA SER A 44 -3.13 33.22 -3.34
C SER A 44 -4.02 32.45 -4.33
N ALA A 45 -3.57 31.29 -4.82
CA ALA A 45 -4.30 30.46 -5.77
C ALA A 45 -5.56 29.81 -5.17
N ALA A 46 -5.74 29.85 -3.84
CA ALA A 46 -6.97 29.42 -3.20
C ALA A 46 -8.15 30.41 -3.40
N PHE A 47 -7.90 31.69 -3.69
CA PHE A 47 -8.96 32.71 -3.67
C PHE A 47 -9.73 32.85 -4.99
N SER A 48 -9.09 32.66 -6.16
CA SER A 48 -9.78 32.70 -7.45
C SER A 48 -10.48 31.35 -7.78
N PRO A 49 -11.74 31.36 -8.26
CA PRO A 49 -12.40 30.14 -8.74
C PRO A 49 -11.64 29.43 -9.86
N VAL A 50 -11.00 30.19 -10.75
CA VAL A 50 -10.24 29.65 -11.90
C VAL A 50 -8.98 28.95 -11.41
N THR A 51 -8.21 29.57 -10.51
CA THR A 51 -6.99 28.94 -9.97
C THR A 51 -7.30 27.71 -9.11
N ARG A 52 -8.42 27.72 -8.37
CA ARG A 52 -8.91 26.50 -7.69
C ARG A 52 -9.27 25.38 -8.66
N MET A 53 -9.86 25.70 -9.81
CA MET A 53 -10.18 24.71 -10.85
C MET A 53 -8.90 24.14 -11.48
N LEU A 54 -7.91 24.99 -11.77
CA LEU A 54 -6.60 24.56 -12.29
C LEU A 54 -5.82 23.71 -11.28
N LEU A 55 -5.82 24.05 -9.99
CA LEU A 55 -5.23 23.22 -8.94
C LEU A 55 -5.90 21.84 -8.84
N ARG A 56 -7.24 21.76 -8.96
CA ARG A 56 -7.97 20.48 -9.02
C ARG A 56 -7.59 19.67 -10.27
N PHE A 57 -7.46 20.32 -11.42
CA PHE A 57 -7.04 19.67 -12.66
C PHE A 57 -5.62 19.11 -12.54
N LEU A 58 -4.64 19.91 -12.10
CA LEU A 58 -3.26 19.47 -11.91
C LEU A 58 -3.16 18.33 -10.88
N GLY A 59 -3.93 18.38 -9.79
CA GLY A 59 -4.02 17.28 -8.82
C GLY A 59 -4.56 15.99 -9.42
N ALA A 60 -5.62 16.06 -10.23
CA ALA A 60 -6.17 14.89 -10.93
C ALA A 60 -5.19 14.30 -11.95
N MET A 61 -4.50 15.16 -12.70
CA MET A 61 -3.50 14.74 -13.69
C MET A 61 -2.27 14.14 -13.00
N LEU A 62 -1.81 14.68 -11.85
CA LEU A 62 -0.74 14.09 -11.04
C LEU A 62 -1.15 12.70 -10.52
N GLY A 63 -2.39 12.55 -10.03
CA GLY A 63 -2.94 11.24 -9.66
C GLY A 63 -2.96 10.24 -10.82
N LYS A 64 -3.28 10.69 -12.04
CA LYS A 64 -3.24 9.85 -13.24
C LYS A 64 -1.81 9.44 -13.63
N ALA A 65 -0.82 10.33 -13.50
CA ALA A 65 0.59 9.98 -13.71
C ALA A 65 1.05 8.87 -12.74
N LEU A 66 0.69 8.98 -11.46
CA LEU A 66 1.01 7.98 -10.45
C LEU A 66 0.35 6.61 -10.76
N TRP A 67 -0.91 6.61 -11.22
CA TRP A 67 -1.62 5.39 -11.62
C TRP A 67 -0.94 4.65 -12.78
N GLU A 68 -0.42 5.39 -13.77
CA GLU A 68 0.32 4.82 -14.92
C GLU A 68 1.80 4.52 -14.61
N GLY A 69 2.26 4.74 -13.36
CA GLY A 69 3.65 4.51 -12.97
C GLY A 69 4.66 5.51 -13.56
N LEU A 70 4.21 6.68 -14.01
CA LEU A 70 5.10 7.73 -14.54
C LEU A 70 5.91 8.38 -13.42
N LEU A 71 7.24 8.33 -13.55
CA LEU A 71 8.16 9.07 -12.69
C LEU A 71 8.20 10.54 -13.13
N LEU A 72 7.87 11.46 -12.22
CA LEU A 72 7.87 12.90 -12.44
C LEU A 72 8.88 13.58 -11.52
N GLU A 73 9.77 14.39 -12.12
CA GLU A 73 10.77 15.22 -11.41
C GLU A 73 10.11 16.45 -10.75
N LEU A 74 9.26 16.22 -9.76
CA LEU A 74 8.57 17.27 -8.99
C LEU A 74 9.14 17.37 -7.56
N PRO A 75 10.00 18.36 -7.26
CA PRO A 75 10.53 18.58 -5.92
C PRO A 75 9.46 19.20 -5.00
N LEU A 76 8.45 18.42 -4.60
CA LEU A 76 7.34 18.89 -3.77
C LEU A 76 7.77 19.08 -2.31
N ALA A 77 7.37 20.19 -1.69
CA ALA A 77 7.74 20.52 -0.32
C ALA A 77 7.19 19.49 0.69
N ARG A 78 8.00 19.11 1.67
CA ARG A 78 7.67 18.03 2.62
C ARG A 78 6.32 18.20 3.33
N PHE A 79 5.95 19.42 3.70
CA PHE A 79 4.66 19.69 4.35
C PHE A 79 3.47 19.49 3.40
N PHE A 80 3.64 19.81 2.12
CA PHE A 80 2.62 19.63 1.09
C PHE A 80 2.44 18.14 0.76
N LEU A 81 3.55 17.39 0.59
CA LEU A 81 3.52 15.92 0.49
C LEU A 81 2.80 15.29 1.70
N LYS A 82 3.09 15.73 2.92
CA LYS A 82 2.38 15.25 4.12
C LYS A 82 0.87 15.54 4.07
N SER A 83 0.44 16.67 3.52
CA SER A 83 -0.98 16.99 3.35
C SER A 83 -1.70 16.15 2.28
N MET A 84 -0.95 15.54 1.36
CA MET A 84 -1.48 14.57 0.37
C MET A 84 -1.57 13.14 0.95
N LEU A 85 -0.76 12.85 1.97
CA LEU A 85 -0.65 11.55 2.65
C LEU A 85 -1.38 11.59 4.01
N THR A 86 -2.63 12.03 4.00
CA THR A 86 -3.48 12.58 5.08
C THR A 86 -3.70 11.75 6.36
N ALA A 87 -3.00 10.63 6.58
CA ALA A 87 -3.16 9.66 7.67
C ALA A 87 -4.49 8.87 7.69
N ASP A 88 -5.65 9.50 7.43
CA ASP A 88 -6.92 8.77 7.20
C ASP A 88 -6.77 7.75 6.05
N ASN A 89 -5.99 8.10 5.03
CA ASN A 89 -5.65 7.23 3.91
C ASN A 89 -4.54 6.21 4.23
N LEU A 90 -3.79 6.38 5.31
CA LEU A 90 -2.73 5.46 5.72
C LEU A 90 -3.30 4.24 6.45
N GLU A 91 -4.26 4.43 7.36
CA GLU A 91 -4.95 3.31 8.00
C GLU A 91 -5.71 2.47 6.96
N GLU A 92 -6.47 3.13 6.07
CA GLU A 92 -7.18 2.45 4.99
C GLU A 92 -6.22 1.70 4.04
N TYR A 93 -5.08 2.31 3.68
CA TYR A 93 -4.06 1.66 2.85
C TYR A 93 -3.43 0.45 3.55
N ILE A 94 -3.06 0.57 4.83
CA ILE A 94 -2.50 -0.54 5.61
C ILE A 94 -3.51 -1.68 5.72
N ALA A 95 -4.78 -1.38 6.03
CA ALA A 95 -5.84 -2.38 6.12
C ALA A 95 -6.04 -3.12 4.79
N ARG A 96 -6.13 -2.38 3.66
CA ARG A 96 -6.29 -2.97 2.31
C ARG A 96 -5.08 -3.82 1.89
N VAL A 97 -3.86 -3.40 2.24
CA VAL A 97 -2.64 -4.17 1.92
C VAL A 97 -2.52 -5.42 2.81
N ALA A 98 -2.88 -5.33 4.10
CA ALA A 98 -2.92 -6.47 5.00
C ALA A 98 -3.94 -7.52 4.53
N ASP A 99 -5.16 -7.09 4.21
CA ASP A 99 -6.22 -7.96 3.66
C ASP A 99 -5.78 -8.62 2.34
N PHE A 100 -5.20 -7.84 1.42
CA PHE A 100 -4.68 -8.40 0.17
C PHE A 100 -3.59 -9.46 0.38
N ARG A 101 -2.61 -9.19 1.27
CA ARG A 101 -1.47 -10.10 1.50
C ARG A 101 -1.82 -11.34 2.32
N LEU A 102 -2.71 -11.21 3.30
CA LEU A 102 -3.04 -12.31 4.22
C LEU A 102 -4.21 -13.15 3.70
N ASN A 103 -5.24 -12.51 3.14
CA ASN A 103 -6.47 -13.18 2.74
C ASN A 103 -6.49 -13.46 1.23
N VAL A 104 -6.26 -12.45 0.38
CA VAL A 104 -6.52 -12.55 -1.08
C VAL A 104 -5.41 -13.30 -1.84
N GLU A 105 -4.13 -12.96 -1.60
CA GLU A 105 -2.99 -13.54 -2.33
C GLU A 105 -2.82 -15.05 -2.06
N LEU A 106 -3.13 -15.47 -0.83
CA LEU A 106 -3.07 -16.86 -0.38
C LEU A 106 -4.40 -17.62 -0.57
N GLN A 107 -5.53 -16.93 -0.82
CA GLN A 107 -6.88 -17.50 -0.78
C GLN A 107 -6.99 -18.80 -1.58
N ARG A 108 -6.55 -18.79 -2.84
CA ARG A 108 -6.66 -19.94 -3.76
C ARG A 108 -5.86 -21.16 -3.29
N ALA A 109 -4.74 -20.93 -2.63
CA ALA A 109 -3.91 -22.02 -2.10
C ALA A 109 -4.51 -22.60 -0.81
N VAL A 110 -5.03 -21.74 0.06
CA VAL A 110 -5.71 -22.14 1.29
C VAL A 110 -7.03 -22.86 0.98
N GLU A 111 -7.85 -22.35 0.06
CA GLU A 111 -9.10 -23.00 -0.39
C GLU A 111 -8.83 -24.40 -0.96
N ALA A 112 -7.82 -24.55 -1.83
CA ALA A 112 -7.46 -25.85 -2.39
C ALA A 112 -6.95 -26.84 -1.32
N PHE A 113 -6.17 -26.36 -0.34
CA PHE A 113 -5.74 -27.16 0.80
C PHE A 113 -6.92 -27.59 1.69
N MET A 114 -7.79 -26.64 2.05
CA MET A 114 -8.96 -26.90 2.90
C MET A 114 -9.97 -27.82 2.24
N GLN A 115 -10.15 -27.76 0.91
CA GLN A 115 -10.96 -28.73 0.18
C GLN A 115 -10.40 -30.14 0.34
N GLY A 116 -9.11 -30.36 0.02
CA GLY A 116 -8.49 -31.68 0.15
C GLY A 116 -8.40 -32.19 1.60
N PHE A 117 -8.36 -31.28 2.58
CA PHE A 117 -8.46 -31.62 4.00
C PHE A 117 -9.88 -32.09 4.38
N HIS A 118 -10.91 -31.39 3.90
CA HIS A 118 -12.32 -31.73 4.16
C HIS A 118 -12.87 -32.89 3.33
N ASP A 119 -12.20 -33.26 2.23
CA ASP A 119 -12.47 -34.52 1.52
C ASP A 119 -12.23 -35.77 2.41
N LEU A 120 -11.48 -35.62 3.53
CA LEU A 120 -11.15 -36.68 4.48
C LEU A 120 -11.65 -36.45 5.91
N ILE A 121 -11.80 -35.18 6.34
CA ILE A 121 -12.17 -34.82 7.72
C ILE A 121 -13.38 -33.89 7.72
N ASP A 122 -14.47 -34.33 8.34
CA ASP A 122 -15.71 -33.58 8.45
C ASP A 122 -15.47 -32.19 9.08
N PRO A 123 -15.91 -31.08 8.43
CA PRO A 123 -15.80 -29.74 9.00
C PRO A 123 -16.35 -29.61 10.42
N GLU A 124 -17.43 -30.33 10.77
CA GLU A 124 -18.02 -30.28 12.12
C GLU A 124 -17.05 -30.77 13.21
N TRP A 125 -16.10 -31.66 12.86
CA TRP A 125 -15.13 -32.16 13.80
C TRP A 125 -14.00 -31.17 14.06
N VAL A 126 -13.66 -30.36 13.07
CA VAL A 126 -12.58 -29.36 13.14
C VAL A 126 -13.02 -28.15 13.97
N VAL A 127 -14.28 -27.74 13.86
CA VAL A 127 -14.87 -26.59 14.57
C VAL A 127 -14.91 -26.80 16.09
N MET A 128 -14.72 -28.03 16.59
CA MET A 128 -14.62 -28.31 18.02
C MET A 128 -13.29 -27.89 18.66
N PHE A 129 -12.27 -27.52 17.89
CA PHE A 129 -10.92 -27.22 18.37
C PHE A 129 -10.51 -25.77 18.08
N ASN A 130 -9.77 -25.16 19.02
CA ASN A 130 -9.06 -23.89 18.77
C ASN A 130 -7.71 -24.14 18.05
N GLU A 131 -7.01 -23.07 17.65
CA GLU A 131 -5.77 -23.16 16.88
C GLU A 131 -4.63 -23.89 17.64
N HIS A 132 -4.56 -23.76 18.97
CA HIS A 132 -3.56 -24.45 19.80
C HIS A 132 -3.88 -25.94 19.94
N GLU A 133 -5.16 -26.29 20.07
CA GLU A 133 -5.62 -27.68 20.12
C GLU A 133 -5.44 -28.37 18.77
N MET A 134 -5.74 -27.68 17.66
CA MET A 134 -5.53 -28.20 16.31
C MET A 134 -4.04 -28.43 16.02
N GLN A 135 -3.17 -27.50 16.42
CA GLN A 135 -1.72 -27.66 16.34
C GLN A 135 -1.25 -28.88 17.15
N THR A 136 -1.83 -29.07 18.34
CA THR A 136 -1.55 -30.21 19.24
C THR A 136 -2.05 -31.54 18.67
N LEU A 137 -3.18 -31.54 17.96
CA LEU A 137 -3.75 -32.73 17.32
C LEU A 137 -2.91 -33.18 16.12
N ILE A 138 -2.45 -32.22 15.30
CA ILE A 138 -1.63 -32.48 14.09
C ILE A 138 -0.20 -32.86 14.45
N SER A 139 0.42 -32.14 15.38
CA SER A 139 1.87 -32.27 15.69
C SER A 139 2.16 -33.12 16.92
N GLY A 140 1.12 -33.60 17.60
CA GLY A 140 1.21 -34.14 18.96
C GLY A 140 1.39 -33.04 20.01
N ARG A 141 1.19 -33.40 21.28
CA ARG A 141 1.68 -32.59 22.39
C ARG A 141 3.21 -32.69 22.44
N VAL A 142 3.89 -31.56 22.60
CA VAL A 142 5.28 -31.55 23.10
C VAL A 142 5.28 -31.68 24.63
N ASP A 143 4.60 -32.72 25.13
CA ASP A 143 4.92 -33.35 26.41
C ASP A 143 5.32 -34.81 26.14
N SER A 144 6.49 -34.88 25.52
CA SER A 144 7.32 -36.06 25.30
C SER A 144 7.03 -37.25 26.21
N ALA A 145 7.17 -38.45 25.64
CA ALA A 145 7.62 -39.62 26.37
C ALA A 145 9.07 -39.40 26.90
N GLY A 146 9.25 -38.51 27.87
CA GLY A 146 10.55 -38.12 28.42
C GLY A 146 10.50 -36.87 29.31
N GLN A 147 10.36 -35.69 28.72
CA GLN A 147 10.40 -34.39 29.40
C GLN A 147 9.33 -33.44 28.83
N GLY A 148 8.53 -32.83 29.72
CA GLY A 148 7.68 -31.68 29.38
C GLY A 148 8.50 -30.39 29.33
N LEU A 149 7.83 -29.25 29.35
CA LEU A 149 8.46 -27.92 29.39
C LEU A 149 9.49 -27.83 30.53
N ASP A 150 10.78 -27.80 30.20
CA ASP A 150 11.86 -27.87 31.20
C ASP A 150 12.03 -26.49 31.88
N LEU A 151 11.44 -26.38 33.07
CA LEU A 151 11.51 -25.18 33.89
C LEU A 151 12.91 -24.91 34.45
N GLU A 152 13.80 -25.90 34.49
CA GLU A 152 15.20 -25.72 34.92
C GLU A 152 16.04 -25.16 33.76
N ASP A 153 15.87 -25.67 32.54
CA ASP A 153 16.47 -25.12 31.32
C ASP A 153 16.03 -23.68 31.05
N MET A 154 14.72 -23.41 31.07
CA MET A 154 14.18 -22.05 30.92
C MET A 154 14.73 -21.10 31.99
N ARG A 155 14.92 -21.57 33.22
CA ARG A 155 15.48 -20.75 34.31
C ARG A 155 16.99 -20.54 34.17
N ALA A 156 17.72 -21.49 33.60
CA ALA A 156 19.15 -21.37 33.33
C ALA A 156 19.46 -20.39 32.17
N HIS A 157 18.52 -20.22 31.24
CA HIS A 157 18.71 -19.41 30.02
C HIS A 157 17.87 -18.13 29.93
N THR A 158 17.04 -17.82 30.93
CA THR A 158 16.35 -16.52 31.01
C THR A 158 17.24 -15.44 31.64
N HIS A 159 17.60 -14.43 30.84
CA HIS A 159 18.25 -13.21 31.32
C HIS A 159 17.22 -12.11 31.61
N TYR A 160 17.19 -11.63 32.85
CA TYR A 160 16.38 -10.47 33.25
C TYR A 160 17.14 -9.17 32.98
N GLN A 161 16.46 -8.17 32.42
CA GLN A 161 16.88 -6.77 32.34
C GLN A 161 16.01 -5.91 33.24
#